data_AF-A0A6H9TVT4-F1
#
_entry.id   AF-A0A6H9TVT4-F1
#
_cell.length_a   1.000
_cell.length_b   1.000
_cell.length_c   1.000
_cell.angle_alpha   90.00
_cell.angle_beta   90.00
_cell.angle_gamma   90.00
#
_symmetry.space_group_name_H-M   'P 1'
#
loop_
_entity.id
_entity.type
_entity.pdbx_description
1 polymer ?
#
loop_
_entity_poly.entity_id
_entity_poly.type
_entity_poly.pdbx_seq_one_letter_code
_entity_poly.pdbx_strand_id
1 'polypeptide(L)' 'QGAAGPAPSAAGWARVHGERWRVASSTPLAAGCRVRVTGRQGLTLTVAPLYDVPGHEQRHHGAPS' A
#
# COMPACT_ATOMS: atom_id res chain seq x y z
N GLN A 1 -28.97 11.07 6.53
CA GLN A 1 -27.97 11.09 7.61
C GLN A 1 -26.64 10.69 7.00
N GLY A 2 -25.71 11.65 6.89
CA GLY A 2 -24.40 11.44 6.26
C GLY A 2 -23.50 10.62 7.16
N ALA A 3 -23.38 9.33 6.88
CA ALA A 3 -22.20 8.59 7.29
C ALA A 3 -21.20 8.76 6.15
N ALA A 4 -20.19 9.61 6.33
CA ALA A 4 -18.94 9.42 5.61
C ALA A 4 -18.45 8.02 6.02
N GLY A 5 -18.80 7.01 5.21
CA GLY A 5 -18.24 5.66 5.34
C GLY A 5 -16.72 5.81 5.37
N PRO A 6 -16.00 5.00 6.16
CA PRO A 6 -14.56 5.17 6.35
C PRO A 6 -13.93 5.34 4.98
N ALA A 7 -13.23 6.48 4.78
CA ALA A 7 -12.49 6.79 3.56
C ALA A 7 -11.83 5.50 3.08
N PRO A 8 -11.89 5.15 1.78
CA PRO A 8 -11.52 3.82 1.29
C PRO A 8 -10.17 3.47 1.87
N SER A 9 -10.17 2.63 2.92
CA SER A 9 -8.96 2.14 3.56
C SER A 9 -8.18 1.57 2.41
N ALA A 10 -6.97 2.07 2.13
CA ALA A 10 -6.28 1.81 0.87
C ALA A 10 -6.20 0.29 0.65
N ALA A 11 -7.16 -0.23 -0.13
CA ALA A 11 -7.47 -1.64 -0.22
C ALA A 11 -6.81 -2.12 -1.50
N GLY A 12 -5.73 -2.87 -1.32
CA GLY A 12 -4.90 -3.36 -2.41
C GLY A 12 -4.91 -4.87 -2.50
N TRP A 13 -4.23 -5.39 -3.51
CA TRP A 13 -3.92 -6.81 -3.63
C TRP A 13 -2.41 -6.99 -3.64
N ALA A 14 -1.91 -7.94 -2.87
CA ALA A 14 -0.51 -8.34 -2.87
C ALA A 14 -0.37 -9.78 -3.35
N ARG A 15 0.79 -10.08 -3.97
CA ARG A 15 1.20 -11.46 -4.24
C ARG A 15 2.24 -11.86 -3.21
N VAL A 16 1.94 -12.89 -2.45
CA VAL A 16 2.83 -13.43 -1.41
C VAL A 16 3.09 -14.89 -1.76
N HIS A 17 4.33 -15.23 -2.11
CA HIS A 17 4.74 -16.58 -2.52
C HIS A 17 3.85 -17.23 -3.60
N GLY A 18 3.28 -16.43 -4.52
CA GLY A 18 2.39 -16.90 -5.59
C GLY A 18 0.89 -16.81 -5.27
N GLU A 19 0.52 -16.61 -4.01
CA GLU A 19 -0.86 -16.45 -3.57
C GLU A 19 -1.31 -14.99 -3.62
N ARG A 20 -2.60 -14.74 -3.90
CA ARG A 20 -3.20 -13.40 -3.90
C ARG A 20 -3.85 -13.12 -2.55
N TRP A 21 -3.40 -12.05 -1.90
CA TRP A 21 -3.86 -11.60 -0.60
C TRP A 21 -4.51 -10.23 -0.71
N ARG A 22 -5.61 -10.02 0.02
CA ARG A 22 -6.17 -8.67 0.20
C ARG A 22 -5.29 -7.91 1.17
N VAL A 23 -5.05 -6.64 0.90
CA VAL A 23 -4.26 -5.76 1.74
C VAL A 23 -5.15 -4.63 2.22
N ALA A 24 -5.19 -4.43 3.53
CA ALA A 24 -5.86 -3.31 4.17
C ALA A 24 -4.81 -2.45 4.88
N SER A 25 -4.83 -1.14 4.61
CA SER A 25 -3.99 -0.16 5.29
C SER A 25 -4.87 0.92 5.91
N SER A 26 -4.58 1.26 7.16
CA SER A 26 -5.23 2.37 7.87
C SER A 26 -4.73 3.74 7.41
N THR A 27 -3.63 3.79 6.65
CA THR A 27 -3.06 5.01 6.07
C THR A 27 -2.95 4.90 4.55
N PRO A 28 -3.03 6.01 3.80
CA PRO A 28 -2.71 6.01 2.37
C PRO A 28 -1.30 5.45 2.12
N LEU A 29 -1.17 4.61 1.09
CA LEU A 29 0.09 4.05 0.64
C LEU A 29 0.34 4.53 -0.79
N ALA A 30 1.51 5.12 -1.05
CA ALA A 30 1.91 5.44 -2.41
C ALA A 30 2.32 4.16 -3.15
N ALA A 31 2.17 4.16 -4.48
CA ALA A 31 2.70 3.09 -5.31
C ALA A 31 4.22 3.00 -5.12
N GLY A 32 4.75 1.78 -4.90
CA GLY A 32 6.17 1.56 -4.63
C GLY A 32 6.59 1.70 -3.16
N CYS A 33 5.71 2.12 -2.25
CA CYS A 33 6.02 2.13 -0.81
C CYS A 33 6.27 0.71 -0.28
N ARG A 34 7.31 0.56 0.53
CA ARG A 34 7.53 -0.65 1.33
C ARG A 34 6.55 -0.67 2.50
N VAL A 35 5.96 -1.84 2.74
CA VAL A 35 4.99 -2.05 3.82
C VAL A 35 5.38 -3.26 4.64
N ARG A 36 5.07 -3.23 5.94
CA ARG A 36 5.17 -4.40 6.82
C ARG A 36 3.78 -4.92 7.13
N VAL A 37 3.65 -6.24 7.19
CA VAL A 37 2.44 -6.88 7.69
C VAL A 37 2.41 -6.75 9.21
N THR A 38 1.35 -6.17 9.74
CA THR A 38 1.12 -6.00 11.18
C THR A 38 0.07 -6.97 11.72
N GLY A 39 -0.73 -7.57 10.84
CA GLY A 39 -1.74 -8.55 11.22
C GLY A 39 -2.26 -9.32 10.02
N ARG A 40 -2.88 -10.47 10.30
CA ARG A 40 -3.58 -11.29 9.31
C ARG A 40 -4.97 -11.65 9.82
N GLN A 41 -5.97 -11.56 8.97
CA GLN A 41 -7.35 -11.91 9.24
C GLN A 41 -7.90 -12.67 8.03
N GLY A 42 -7.90 -14.01 8.10
CA GLY A 42 -8.19 -14.86 6.95
C GLY A 42 -7.25 -14.56 5.78
N LEU A 43 -7.82 -14.25 4.61
CA LEU A 43 -7.09 -13.85 3.38
C LEU A 43 -6.81 -12.35 3.27
N THR A 44 -6.95 -11.62 4.39
CA THR A 44 -6.68 -10.18 4.47
C THR A 44 -5.46 -9.93 5.35
N LEU A 45 -4.50 -9.18 4.81
CA LEU A 45 -3.31 -8.71 5.50
C LEU A 45 -3.51 -7.24 5.89
N THR A 46 -3.33 -6.96 7.17
CA THR A 46 -3.22 -5.58 7.66
C THR A 46 -1.78 -5.17 7.54
N VAL A 47 -1.53 -4.05 6.87
CA VAL A 47 -0.19 -3.53 6.65
C VAL A 47 -0.05 -2.12 7.20
N ALA A 48 1.17 -1.80 7.61
CA ALA A 48 1.58 -0.44 7.95
C ALA A 48 2.76 -0.04 7.05
N PRO A 49 2.85 1.23 6.64
CA PRO A 49 4.01 1.72 5.90
C PRO A 49 5.27 1.49 6.73
N LEU A 50 6.27 0.89 6.10
CA LEU A 50 7.63 1.00 6.59
C LEU A 50 8.09 2.37 6.13
N TYR A 51 8.36 3.27 7.07
CA TYR A 51 9.00 4.55 6.80
C TYR A 51 10.44 4.29 6.33
N ASP A 52 10.56 3.85 5.10
CA ASP A 52 11.79 3.88 4.34
C ASP A 52 11.40 4.53 3.03
N VAL A 53 11.66 5.83 2.93
CA VAL A 53 11.72 6.55 1.67
C VAL A 53 13.17 6.49 1.18
N PRO A 54 13.65 5.38 0.58
CA PRO A 54 14.84 5.49 -0.25
C PRO A 54 14.44 6.33 -1.45
N GLY A 55 15.28 7.32 -1.78
CA GLY A 55 15.00 8.43 -2.68
C GLY A 55 14.12 8.11 -3.88
N HIS A 56 13.19 9.03 -4.13
CA HIS A 56 12.42 9.13 -5.36
C HIS A 56 13.33 9.51 -6.55
N GLU A 57 14.37 8.74 -6.84
CA GLU A 57 15.07 8.80 -8.14
C GLU A 57 14.27 8.08 -9.24
N GLN A 58 12.94 8.16 -9.16
CA GLN A 58 12.04 7.62 -10.16
C GLN A 58 11.16 8.74 -10.72
N ARG A 59 11.70 9.34 -11.79
CA ARG A 59 11.00 9.97 -12.92
C ARG A 59 10.64 11.47 -12.82
N HIS A 60 11.62 12.35 -12.66
CA HIS A 60 11.51 13.76 -13.08
C HIS A 60 12.75 14.30 -13.82
N HIS A 61 13.50 13.46 -14.54
CA HIS A 61 14.36 13.97 -15.61
C HIS A 61 13.96 13.30 -16.93
N GLY A 62 13.23 14.06 -17.74
CA GLY A 62 12.94 13.70 -19.12
C GLY A 62 14.25 13.58 -19.90
N ALA A 63 14.33 12.54 -20.72
CA ALA A 63 15.07 12.62 -21.97
C ALA A 63 14.03 12.98 -23.05
N PRO A 64 14.31 13.85 -24.04
CA PRO A 64 15.52 13.80 -24.84
C PRO A 64 16.21 15.17 -25.07
N SER A 65 17.48 15.14 -25.46
CA SER A 65 18.12 16.17 -26.30
C SER A 65 18.59 15.51 -27.58
#